data_AF-A0A9D8IDB3-F1
#
_entry.id   AF-A0A9D8IDB3-F1
#
_cell.length_a   1.000
_cell.length_b   1.000
_cell.length_c   1.000
_cell.angle_alpha   90.00
_cell.angle_beta   90.00
_cell.angle_gamma   90.00
#
_symmetry.space_group_name_H-M   'P 1'
#
loop_
_entity.id
_entity.type
_entity.pdbx_description
1 polymer ?
#
loop_
_entity_poly.entity_id
_entity_poly.type
_entity_poly.pdbx_seq_one_letter_code
_entity_poly.pdbx_strand_id
1 'polypeptide(L)'
;MIVFLSFATNGLWVKHINNKFLKGFLLPGSIVHELSHALLCLITGTTISELNLFRTDNTGIKYEKPKIPFVFDFFITSAPFFGCAFFIIFISKILSDPIRINNSFPDEILFSFNGLFNLVRYLIDTVWITFNSFRGQFQIKEVRHILFLFAIIVFTLSMSPHKQDFKYLIPGFAILSAILFFLEKLGVSLLKNSWWNSFIKEMWTITTLSISVLATLLFFTLIIMGFVKGYRLTFGHKGSKK
;
A
#
# COMPACT_ATOMS: atom_id res chain seq x y z
N MET A 1 3.63 -0.35 8.27
CA MET A 1 2.20 -0.76 8.28
C MET A 1 1.69 -1.15 6.90
N ILE A 2 1.70 -0.23 5.91
CA ILE A 2 1.20 -0.47 4.53
C ILE A 2 1.74 -1.78 3.94
N VAL A 3 3.05 -1.96 4.00
CA VAL A 3 3.73 -3.18 3.53
C VAL A 3 3.16 -4.45 4.14
N PHE A 4 3.00 -4.46 5.47
CA PHE A 4 2.49 -5.62 6.19
C PHE A 4 1.03 -5.90 5.81
N LEU A 5 0.17 -4.87 5.82
CA LEU A 5 -1.26 -5.03 5.51
C LEU A 5 -1.47 -5.47 4.05
N SER A 6 -0.74 -4.89 3.11
CA SER A 6 -0.81 -5.27 1.69
C SER A 6 -0.31 -6.70 1.48
N PHE A 7 0.85 -7.07 2.05
CA PHE A 7 1.38 -8.43 1.94
C PHE A 7 0.43 -9.46 2.58
N ALA A 8 -0.16 -9.16 3.73
CA ALA A 8 -1.15 -10.02 4.38
C ALA A 8 -2.40 -10.18 3.51
N THR A 9 -2.95 -9.08 3.00
CA THR A 9 -4.17 -9.10 2.18
C THR A 9 -3.95 -9.86 0.88
N ASN A 10 -2.89 -9.52 0.13
CA ASN A 10 -2.55 -10.20 -1.12
C ASN A 10 -2.23 -11.68 -0.89
N GLY A 11 -1.48 -12.00 0.18
CA GLY A 11 -1.16 -13.39 0.53
C GLY A 11 -2.38 -14.23 0.87
N LEU A 12 -3.44 -13.64 1.45
CA LEU A 12 -4.72 -14.30 1.66
C LEU A 12 -5.51 -14.44 0.35
N TRP A 13 -5.53 -13.40 -0.49
CA TRP A 13 -6.25 -13.41 -1.76
C TRP A 13 -5.69 -14.44 -2.74
N VAL A 14 -4.36 -14.56 -2.87
CA VAL A 14 -3.72 -15.57 -3.73
C VAL A 14 -4.11 -17.00 -3.33
N LYS A 15 -4.40 -17.25 -2.04
CA LYS A 15 -4.78 -18.57 -1.54
C LYS A 15 -6.25 -18.94 -1.78
N HIS A 16 -7.13 -17.95 -1.93
CA HIS A 16 -8.59 -18.16 -1.94
C HIS A 16 -9.29 -17.70 -3.21
N ILE A 17 -8.63 -16.83 -4.00
CA ILE A 17 -9.14 -16.30 -5.27
C ILE A 17 -8.34 -16.95 -6.40
N ASN A 18 -8.98 -17.14 -7.56
CA ASN A 18 -8.29 -17.61 -8.75
C ASN A 18 -7.12 -16.66 -9.11
N ASN A 19 -5.89 -17.20 -9.13
CA ASN A 19 -4.67 -16.45 -9.36
C ASN A 19 -4.68 -15.66 -10.68
N LYS A 20 -5.27 -16.20 -11.76
CA LYS A 20 -5.36 -15.49 -13.05
C LYS A 20 -6.26 -14.26 -12.94
N PHE A 21 -7.40 -14.41 -12.26
CA PHE A 21 -8.33 -13.30 -12.03
C PHE A 21 -7.71 -12.22 -11.14
N LEU A 22 -7.08 -12.62 -10.04
CA LEU A 22 -6.42 -11.70 -9.12
C LEU A 22 -5.30 -10.89 -9.81
N LYS A 23 -4.45 -11.57 -10.58
CA LYS A 23 -3.37 -10.90 -11.33
C LYS A 23 -3.91 -9.96 -12.40
N GLY A 24 -5.00 -10.32 -13.08
CA GLY A 24 -5.69 -9.43 -14.02
C GLY A 24 -6.28 -8.20 -13.34
N PHE A 25 -6.91 -8.39 -12.17
CA PHE A 25 -7.49 -7.32 -11.37
C PHE A 25 -6.43 -6.32 -10.87
N LEU A 26 -5.27 -6.82 -10.42
CA LEU A 26 -4.16 -6.00 -9.93
C LEU A 26 -3.23 -5.48 -11.04
N LEU A 27 -3.42 -5.89 -12.30
CA LEU A 27 -2.55 -5.57 -13.41
C LEU A 27 -2.27 -4.06 -13.56
N PRO A 28 -3.27 -3.14 -13.48
CA PRO A 28 -2.99 -1.72 -13.60
C PRO A 28 -2.03 -1.21 -12.52
N GLY A 29 -2.18 -1.70 -11.29
CA GLY A 29 -1.30 -1.37 -10.18
C GLY A 29 0.10 -1.96 -10.36
N SER A 30 0.21 -3.20 -10.84
CA SER A 30 1.50 -3.83 -11.16
C SER A 30 2.22 -3.10 -12.29
N ILE A 31 1.53 -2.60 -13.31
CA ILE A 31 2.14 -1.79 -14.36
C ILE A 31 2.75 -0.52 -13.77
N VAL A 32 2.01 0.21 -12.94
CA VAL A 32 2.52 1.41 -12.27
C VAL A 32 3.70 1.07 -11.36
N HIS A 33 3.64 -0.07 -10.66
CA HIS A 33 4.73 -0.55 -9.81
C HIS A 33 6.04 -0.71 -10.60
N GLU A 34 6.00 -1.49 -11.68
CA GLU A 34 7.19 -1.76 -12.50
C GLU A 34 7.68 -0.52 -13.25
N LEU A 35 6.76 0.32 -13.75
CA LEU A 35 7.13 1.59 -14.39
C LEU A 35 7.78 2.56 -13.41
N SER A 36 7.42 2.52 -12.13
CA SER A 36 8.06 3.35 -11.10
C SER A 36 9.51 2.93 -10.88
N HIS A 37 9.79 1.62 -10.83
CA HIS A 37 11.17 1.13 -10.83
C HIS A 37 11.91 1.55 -12.10
N ALA A 38 11.33 1.32 -13.27
CA ALA A 38 11.94 1.65 -14.55
C ALA A 38 12.30 3.15 -14.65
N LEU A 39 11.39 4.03 -14.22
CA LEU A 39 11.61 5.47 -14.23
C LEU A 39 12.82 5.85 -13.35
N LEU A 40 12.91 5.32 -12.13
CA LEU A 40 14.03 5.63 -11.24
C LEU A 40 15.34 4.98 -11.70
N CYS A 41 15.29 3.80 -12.33
CA CYS A 41 16.44 3.20 -13.01
C CYS A 41 16.97 4.13 -14.11
N LEU A 42 16.10 4.71 -14.94
CA LEU A 42 16.49 5.65 -15.98
C LEU A 42 17.11 6.93 -15.40
N ILE A 43 16.48 7.51 -14.39
CA ILE A 43 16.98 8.74 -13.73
C ILE A 43 18.35 8.51 -13.07
N THR A 44 18.55 7.35 -12.45
CA THR A 44 19.81 6.98 -11.78
C THR A 44 20.88 6.50 -12.76
N GLY A 45 20.55 6.34 -14.05
CA GLY A 45 21.45 5.79 -15.07
C GLY A 45 21.78 4.32 -14.85
N THR A 46 20.86 3.57 -14.25
CA THR A 46 20.94 2.13 -14.02
C THR A 46 20.39 1.38 -15.23
N THR A 47 21.16 0.42 -15.75
CA THR A 47 20.77 -0.37 -16.93
C THR A 47 19.60 -1.30 -16.59
N ILE A 48 18.53 -1.21 -17.39
CA ILE A 48 17.39 -2.15 -17.32
C ILE A 48 17.69 -3.29 -18.31
N SER A 49 17.78 -4.52 -17.81
CA SER A 49 18.05 -5.70 -18.64
C SER A 49 16.77 -6.34 -19.17
N GLU A 50 15.71 -6.37 -18.36
CA GLU A 50 14.39 -6.89 -18.77
C GLU A 50 13.28 -6.04 -18.15
N LEU A 51 12.23 -5.76 -18.91
CA LEU A 51 11.00 -5.12 -18.41
C LEU A 51 9.78 -5.88 -18.95
N ASN A 52 9.10 -6.63 -18.07
CA ASN A 52 7.92 -7.39 -18.41
C ASN A 52 6.68 -6.81 -17.71
N LEU A 53 5.88 -6.04 -18.43
CA LEU A 53 4.69 -5.36 -17.86
C LEU A 53 3.40 -6.20 -17.97
N PHE A 54 3.26 -7.01 -19.02
CA PHE A 54 1.98 -7.65 -19.37
C PHE A 54 1.94 -9.18 -19.17
N ARG A 55 3.09 -9.80 -18.84
CA ARG A 55 3.14 -11.24 -18.60
C ARG A 55 2.61 -11.55 -17.22
N THR A 56 1.39 -12.06 -17.12
CA THR A 56 0.78 -12.51 -15.85
C THR A 56 1.65 -13.51 -15.09
N ASP A 57 2.50 -14.27 -15.77
CA ASP A 57 3.27 -15.33 -15.12
C ASP A 57 4.60 -14.81 -14.55
N ASN A 58 5.11 -13.69 -15.08
CA ASN A 58 6.37 -13.07 -14.69
C ASN A 58 6.35 -11.56 -14.96
N THR A 59 5.48 -10.82 -14.27
CA THR A 59 5.57 -9.36 -14.20
C THR A 59 6.77 -9.01 -13.35
N GLY A 60 7.67 -8.20 -13.88
CA GLY A 60 8.89 -7.85 -13.19
C GLY A 60 9.87 -7.07 -14.05
N ILE A 61 10.63 -6.22 -13.38
CA ILE A 61 11.82 -5.57 -13.90
C ILE A 61 13.08 -6.32 -13.44
N LYS A 62 14.07 -6.44 -14.33
CA LYS A 62 15.44 -6.77 -13.95
C LYS A 62 16.33 -5.58 -14.32
N TYR A 63 17.15 -5.18 -13.38
CA TYR A 63 18.11 -4.09 -13.57
C TYR A 63 19.45 -4.49 -12.95
N GLU A 64 20.51 -3.93 -13.52
CA GLU A 64 21.87 -4.13 -13.01
C GLU A 64 22.07 -3.34 -11.71
N LYS A 65 23.15 -3.63 -10.99
CA LYS A 65 23.49 -2.89 -9.78
C LYS A 65 23.68 -1.40 -10.13
N PRO A 66 23.03 -0.47 -9.42
CA PRO A 66 23.14 0.95 -9.73
C PRO A 66 24.55 1.48 -9.47
N LYS A 67 24.90 2.59 -10.14
CA LYS A 67 26.21 3.25 -10.03
C LYS A 67 26.58 3.61 -8.59
N ILE A 68 25.60 4.10 -7.81
CA ILE A 68 25.75 4.39 -6.38
C ILE A 68 24.90 3.38 -5.59
N PRO A 69 25.49 2.25 -5.17
CA PRO A 69 24.75 1.23 -4.43
C PRO A 69 24.25 1.78 -3.09
N PHE A 70 23.24 1.13 -2.53
CA PHE A 70 22.48 1.52 -1.33
C PHE A 70 21.61 2.76 -1.51
N VAL A 71 22.17 3.90 -1.97
CA VAL A 71 21.39 5.14 -2.15
C VAL A 71 20.40 5.00 -3.29
N PHE A 72 20.88 4.64 -4.48
CA PHE A 72 20.00 4.45 -5.62
C PHE A 72 19.17 3.18 -5.48
N ASP A 73 19.68 2.14 -4.84
CA ASP A 73 18.88 0.96 -4.49
C ASP A 73 17.67 1.35 -3.63
N PHE A 74 17.85 2.21 -2.62
CA PHE A 74 16.73 2.71 -1.81
C PHE A 74 15.72 3.52 -2.62
N PHE A 75 16.16 4.44 -3.48
CA PHE A 75 15.24 5.23 -4.30
C PHE A 75 14.49 4.38 -5.32
N ILE A 76 15.17 3.45 -5.99
CA ILE A 76 14.55 2.52 -6.93
C ILE A 76 13.55 1.63 -6.20
N THR A 77 13.92 1.04 -5.06
CA THR A 77 13.04 0.13 -4.30
C THR A 77 11.85 0.82 -3.65
N SER A 78 11.98 2.10 -3.29
CA SER A 78 10.86 2.89 -2.74
C SER A 78 9.97 3.52 -3.83
N ALA A 79 10.43 3.57 -5.08
CA ALA A 79 9.71 4.22 -6.19
C ALA A 79 8.25 3.76 -6.34
N PRO A 80 7.91 2.45 -6.27
CA PRO A 80 6.52 2.01 -6.43
C PRO A 80 5.55 2.56 -5.39
N PHE A 81 6.02 2.84 -4.16
CA PHE A 81 5.18 3.48 -3.15
C PHE A 81 4.74 4.86 -3.61
N PHE A 82 5.69 5.67 -4.07
CA PHE A 82 5.44 7.03 -4.53
C PHE A 82 4.66 7.03 -5.85
N GLY A 83 4.94 6.10 -6.76
CA GLY A 83 4.19 5.96 -8.01
C GLY A 83 2.73 5.62 -7.77
N CYS A 84 2.44 4.58 -6.98
CA CYS A 84 1.06 4.22 -6.65
C CYS A 84 0.35 5.34 -5.87
N ALA A 85 1.06 6.00 -4.94
CA ALA A 85 0.54 7.13 -4.18
C ALA A 85 0.15 8.31 -5.09
N PHE A 86 1.03 8.65 -6.03
CA PHE A 86 0.79 9.68 -7.03
C PHE A 86 -0.46 9.37 -7.86
N PHE A 87 -0.62 8.13 -8.34
CA PHE A 87 -1.80 7.74 -9.12
C PHE A 87 -3.10 7.78 -8.30
N ILE A 88 -3.07 7.43 -7.00
CA ILE A 88 -4.24 7.59 -6.13
C ILE A 88 -4.66 9.06 -6.04
N ILE A 89 -3.71 9.98 -5.78
CA ILE A 89 -4.01 11.43 -5.74
C ILE A 89 -4.51 11.92 -7.10
N PHE A 90 -3.82 11.54 -8.18
CA PHE A 90 -4.14 11.98 -9.53
C PHE A 90 -5.55 11.57 -9.93
N ILE A 91 -5.94 10.31 -9.67
CA ILE A 91 -7.27 9.80 -9.95
C ILE A 91 -8.31 10.44 -9.02
N SER A 92 -7.99 10.66 -7.73
CA SER A 92 -8.87 11.39 -6.81
C SER A 92 -9.22 12.77 -7.37
N LYS A 93 -8.20 13.55 -7.79
CA LYS A 93 -8.38 14.89 -8.35
C LYS A 93 -9.19 14.88 -9.65
N ILE A 94 -8.89 13.95 -10.57
CA ILE A 94 -9.65 13.81 -11.83
C ILE A 94 -11.13 13.50 -11.54
N LEU A 95 -11.41 12.68 -10.53
CA LEU A 95 -12.77 12.29 -10.16
C LEU A 95 -13.45 13.27 -9.20
N SER A 96 -12.84 14.43 -8.93
CA SER A 96 -13.34 15.48 -8.03
C SER A 96 -13.52 15.03 -6.58
N ASP A 97 -12.56 14.26 -6.06
CA ASP A 97 -12.49 13.76 -4.68
C ASP A 97 -13.78 13.06 -4.21
N PRO A 98 -14.16 11.95 -4.86
CA PRO A 98 -15.47 11.32 -4.67
C PRO A 98 -15.67 10.77 -3.25
N ILE A 99 -14.59 10.45 -2.53
CA ILE A 99 -14.66 9.89 -1.18
C ILE A 99 -13.57 10.52 -0.32
N ARG A 100 -13.98 11.19 0.76
CA ARG A 100 -13.07 11.75 1.75
C ARG A 100 -13.03 10.83 2.96
N ILE A 101 -11.87 10.21 3.20
CA ILE A 101 -11.64 9.39 4.40
C ILE A 101 -11.02 10.30 5.46
N ASN A 102 -11.60 10.29 6.66
CA ASN A 102 -11.08 11.10 7.76
C ASN A 102 -9.75 10.52 8.28
N ASN A 103 -8.76 11.39 8.49
CA ASN A 103 -7.44 11.03 8.99
C ASN A 103 -7.51 10.83 10.51
N SER A 104 -7.92 9.64 10.96
CA SER A 104 -7.99 9.30 12.39
C SER A 104 -6.81 8.46 12.89
N PHE A 105 -5.86 8.13 12.01
CA PHE A 105 -4.69 7.36 12.42
C PHE A 105 -3.72 8.27 13.21
N PRO A 106 -3.23 7.84 14.38
CA PRO A 106 -2.42 8.70 15.24
C PRO A 106 -1.07 9.02 14.60
N ASP A 107 -0.61 10.25 14.84
CA ASP A 107 0.70 10.73 14.39
C ASP A 107 1.85 10.11 15.20
N GLU A 108 1.56 9.56 16.39
CA GLU A 108 2.54 8.94 17.29
C GLU A 108 2.13 7.53 17.72
N ILE A 109 3.06 6.59 17.64
CA ILE A 109 2.91 5.22 18.17
C ILE A 109 4.00 4.98 19.21
N LEU A 110 3.60 4.81 20.47
CA LEU A 110 4.52 4.44 21.54
C LEU A 110 4.90 2.97 21.40
N PHE A 111 6.20 2.66 21.39
CA PHE A 111 6.69 1.27 21.41
C PHE A 111 6.61 0.70 22.83
N SER A 112 5.42 0.24 23.21
CA SER A 112 5.17 -0.49 24.47
C SER A 112 4.08 -1.54 24.26
N PHE A 113 3.89 -2.48 25.21
CA PHE A 113 2.78 -3.43 25.15
C PHE A 113 1.41 -2.72 25.09
N ASN A 114 1.23 -1.65 25.87
CA ASN A 114 0.04 -0.79 25.78
C ASN A 114 -0.06 -0.13 24.41
N GLY A 115 1.07 0.30 23.85
CA GLY A 115 1.15 0.85 22.51
C GLY A 115 0.71 -0.14 21.42
N LEU A 116 1.04 -1.43 21.55
CA LEU A 116 0.58 -2.47 20.63
C LEU A 116 -0.93 -2.67 20.71
N PHE A 117 -1.52 -2.73 21.90
CA PHE A 117 -2.98 -2.80 22.06
C PHE A 117 -3.66 -1.55 21.50
N ASN A 118 -3.08 -0.37 21.74
CA ASN A 118 -3.56 0.88 21.15
C ASN A 118 -3.49 0.84 19.63
N LEU A 119 -2.42 0.30 19.04
CA LEU A 119 -2.29 0.13 17.60
C LEU A 119 -3.40 -0.75 17.02
N VAL A 120 -3.72 -1.87 17.67
CA VAL A 120 -4.84 -2.73 17.26
C VAL A 120 -6.17 -1.98 17.35
N ARG A 121 -6.38 -1.22 18.44
CA ARG A 121 -7.58 -0.39 18.61
C ARG A 121 -7.71 0.65 17.50
N TYR A 122 -6.64 1.37 17.20
CA TYR A 122 -6.60 2.35 16.13
C TYR A 122 -6.86 1.72 14.76
N LEU A 123 -6.36 0.51 14.49
CA LEU A 123 -6.69 -0.21 13.26
C LEU A 123 -8.18 -0.55 13.18
N ILE A 124 -8.78 -1.02 14.28
CA ILE A 124 -10.23 -1.33 14.32
C ILE A 124 -11.07 -0.05 14.16
N ASP A 125 -10.72 1.02 14.86
CA ASP A 125 -11.40 2.32 14.75
C ASP A 125 -11.29 2.87 13.32
N THR A 126 -10.11 2.72 12.71
CA THR A 126 -9.88 3.10 11.31
C THR A 126 -10.77 2.30 10.36
N VAL A 127 -10.90 0.98 10.55
CA VAL A 127 -11.82 0.15 9.75
C VAL A 127 -13.26 0.63 9.91
N TRP A 128 -13.70 0.93 11.13
CA TRP A 128 -15.05 1.41 11.41
C TRP A 128 -15.33 2.77 10.76
N ILE A 129 -14.43 3.73 10.92
CA ILE A 129 -14.54 5.08 10.34
C ILE A 129 -14.53 5.01 8.81
N THR A 130 -13.64 4.19 8.24
CA THR A 130 -13.55 3.96 6.81
C THR A 130 -14.86 3.39 6.28
N PHE A 131 -15.34 2.30 6.88
CA PHE A 131 -16.59 1.66 6.48
C PHE A 131 -17.79 2.62 6.55
N ASN A 132 -17.91 3.41 7.62
CA ASN A 132 -18.99 4.39 7.74
C ASN A 132 -18.87 5.54 6.73
N SER A 133 -17.65 5.99 6.44
CA SER A 133 -17.40 7.03 5.43
C SER A 133 -17.80 6.53 4.04
N PHE A 134 -17.39 5.31 3.68
CA PHE A 134 -17.85 4.66 2.45
C PHE A 134 -19.36 4.48 2.47
N ARG A 135 -19.96 3.94 3.53
CA ARG A 135 -21.42 3.73 3.58
C ARG A 135 -22.22 5.03 3.43
N GLY A 136 -21.75 6.14 4.00
CA GLY A 136 -22.43 7.44 3.95
C GLY A 136 -22.23 8.19 2.64
N GLN A 137 -21.05 8.08 2.01
CA GLN A 137 -20.70 8.85 0.80
C GLN A 137 -20.84 8.03 -0.49
N PHE A 138 -20.74 6.71 -0.44
CA PHE A 138 -20.67 5.86 -1.62
C PHE A 138 -22.02 5.70 -2.30
N GLN A 139 -22.15 6.23 -3.51
CA GLN A 139 -23.33 6.05 -4.35
C GLN A 139 -22.99 5.07 -5.48
N ILE A 140 -23.56 3.86 -5.43
CA ILE A 140 -23.30 2.79 -6.43
C ILE A 140 -23.67 3.23 -7.86
N LYS A 141 -24.64 4.15 -8.00
CA LYS A 141 -25.05 4.69 -9.31
C LYS A 141 -24.02 5.63 -9.92
N GLU A 142 -23.11 6.16 -9.10
CA GLU A 142 -22.10 7.13 -9.50
C GLU A 142 -20.83 6.38 -9.96
N VAL A 143 -20.60 6.33 -11.28
CA VAL A 143 -19.43 5.63 -11.87
C VAL A 143 -18.10 6.14 -11.28
N ARG A 144 -18.02 7.43 -10.94
CA ARG A 144 -16.84 8.05 -10.31
C ARG A 144 -16.45 7.35 -9.00
N HIS A 145 -17.44 6.97 -8.19
CA HIS A 145 -17.18 6.34 -6.89
C HIS A 145 -16.66 4.90 -7.09
N ILE A 146 -17.22 4.17 -8.05
CA ILE A 146 -16.77 2.82 -8.41
C ILE A 146 -15.33 2.86 -8.94
N LEU A 147 -15.04 3.77 -9.87
CA LEU A 147 -13.70 3.92 -10.44
C LEU A 147 -12.66 4.28 -9.38
N PHE A 148 -13.01 5.19 -8.47
CA PHE A 148 -12.12 5.55 -7.37
C PHE A 148 -11.88 4.39 -6.40
N LEU A 149 -12.94 3.66 -6.02
CA LEU A 149 -12.82 2.48 -5.16
C LEU A 149 -11.96 1.39 -5.83
N PHE A 150 -12.14 1.16 -7.13
CA PHE A 150 -11.30 0.24 -7.88
C PHE A 150 -9.83 0.69 -7.87
N ALA A 151 -9.58 1.95 -8.23
CA ALA A 151 -8.23 2.51 -8.27
C ALA A 151 -7.53 2.41 -6.91
N ILE A 152 -8.18 2.84 -5.83
CA ILE A 152 -7.57 2.84 -4.51
C ILE A 152 -7.25 1.42 -4.03
N ILE A 153 -8.11 0.43 -4.28
CA ILE A 153 -7.82 -0.98 -3.92
C ILE A 153 -6.61 -1.49 -4.72
N VAL A 154 -6.61 -1.28 -6.04
CA VAL A 154 -5.55 -1.78 -6.93
C VAL A 154 -4.20 -1.16 -6.57
N PHE A 155 -4.14 0.18 -6.45
CA PHE A 155 -2.88 0.86 -6.15
C PHE A 155 -2.39 0.63 -4.72
N THR A 156 -3.27 0.57 -3.71
CA THR A 156 -2.83 0.30 -2.34
C THR A 156 -2.30 -1.13 -2.16
N LEU A 157 -2.87 -2.12 -2.86
CA LEU A 157 -2.33 -3.47 -2.88
C LEU A 157 -1.01 -3.54 -3.64
N SER A 158 -0.89 -2.83 -4.77
CA SER A 158 0.35 -2.78 -5.56
C SER A 158 1.47 -1.92 -4.95
N MET A 159 1.22 -1.19 -3.85
CA MET A 159 2.29 -0.52 -3.08
C MET A 159 3.24 -1.48 -2.36
N SER A 160 2.89 -2.76 -2.21
CA SER A 160 3.77 -3.71 -1.51
C SER A 160 5.07 -3.90 -2.29
N PRO A 161 6.24 -3.68 -1.66
CA PRO A 161 7.52 -3.97 -2.27
C PRO A 161 7.70 -5.49 -2.42
N HIS A 162 8.55 -5.91 -3.35
CA HIS A 162 8.93 -7.31 -3.46
C HIS A 162 9.80 -7.72 -2.26
N LYS A 163 9.83 -9.03 -1.97
CA LYS A 163 10.63 -9.57 -0.84
C LYS A 163 12.11 -9.17 -0.90
N GLN A 164 12.64 -8.97 -2.11
CA GLN A 164 14.04 -8.61 -2.34
C GLN A 164 14.32 -7.14 -1.99
N ASP A 165 13.32 -6.27 -2.14
CA ASP A 165 13.43 -4.82 -1.95
C ASP A 165 13.54 -4.43 -0.47
N PHE A 166 13.04 -5.27 0.44
CA PHE A 166 13.11 -5.04 1.89
C PHE A 166 14.53 -4.80 2.39
N LYS A 167 15.52 -5.44 1.76
CA LYS A 167 16.94 -5.32 2.11
C LYS A 167 17.43 -3.88 2.04
N TYR A 168 16.88 -3.08 1.12
CA TYR A 168 17.29 -1.69 0.92
C TYR A 168 16.31 -0.70 1.55
N LEU A 169 15.02 -1.05 1.57
CA LEU A 169 13.97 -0.20 2.08
C LEU A 169 14.07 0.05 3.59
N ILE A 170 14.28 -1.00 4.39
CA ILE A 170 14.38 -0.88 5.86
C ILE A 170 15.60 -0.03 6.26
N PRO A 171 16.84 -0.36 5.87
CA PRO A 171 17.99 0.46 6.26
C PRO A 171 17.94 1.85 5.64
N GLY A 172 17.40 2.01 4.42
CA GLY A 172 17.26 3.32 3.80
C GLY A 172 16.34 4.25 4.59
N PHE A 173 15.16 3.78 5.03
CA PHE A 173 14.29 4.56 5.91
C PHE A 173 14.90 4.82 7.29
N ALA A 174 15.68 3.88 7.84
CA ALA A 174 16.38 4.09 9.11
C ALA A 174 17.45 5.19 9.00
N ILE A 175 18.25 5.16 7.94
CA ILE A 175 19.27 6.18 7.65
C ILE A 175 18.60 7.54 7.40
N LEU A 176 17.54 7.58 6.58
CA LEU A 176 16.80 8.81 6.30
C LEU A 176 16.22 9.41 7.59
N SER A 177 15.61 8.59 8.44
CA SER A 177 15.09 9.02 9.75
C SER A 177 16.18 9.57 10.64
N ALA A 178 17.35 8.93 10.69
CA ALA A 178 18.49 9.40 11.47
C ALA A 178 19.00 10.76 10.96
N ILE A 179 19.14 10.93 9.64
CA ILE A 179 19.55 12.20 9.03
C ILE A 179 18.57 13.31 9.40
N LEU A 180 17.26 13.07 9.24
CA LEU A 180 16.22 14.05 9.57
C LEU A 180 16.24 14.44 11.06
N PHE A 181 16.41 13.45 11.95
CA PHE A 181 16.53 13.67 13.39
C PHE A 181 17.75 14.54 13.75
N PHE A 182 18.92 14.27 13.16
CA PHE A 182 20.11 15.08 13.41
C PHE A 182 20.01 16.48 12.80
N LEU A 183 19.41 16.64 11.63
CA LEU A 183 19.16 17.95 11.03
C LEU A 183 18.28 18.82 11.92
N GLU A 184 17.21 18.25 12.49
CA GLU A 184 16.35 18.95 13.45
C GLU A 184 17.13 19.35 14.70
N LYS A 185 17.96 18.45 15.25
CA LYS A 185 18.80 18.74 16.42
C LYS A 185 19.83 19.85 16.15
N LEU A 186 20.28 20.00 14.90
CA LEU A 186 21.17 21.08 14.45
C LEU A 186 20.43 22.40 14.18
N GLY A 187 19.11 22.47 14.43
CA GLY A 187 18.29 23.66 14.25
C GLY A 187 17.78 23.87 12.81
N VAL A 188 18.07 22.94 11.89
CA VAL A 188 17.55 22.95 10.52
C VAL A 188 16.15 22.33 10.53
N SER A 189 15.15 23.14 10.88
CA SER A 189 13.75 22.69 10.83
C SER A 189 13.23 22.74 9.40
N LEU A 190 13.25 21.59 8.73
CA LEU A 190 12.68 21.42 7.37
C LEU A 190 11.18 21.72 7.34
N LEU A 191 10.47 21.58 8.46
CA LEU A 191 9.05 21.91 8.59
C LEU A 191 8.73 23.41 8.42
N LYS A 192 9.72 24.30 8.59
CA LYS A 192 9.55 25.73 8.30
C LYS A 192 9.39 26.00 6.80
N ASN A 193 9.87 25.10 5.94
CA ASN A 193 9.69 25.22 4.50
C ASN A 193 8.26 24.84 4.12
N SER A 194 7.50 25.79 3.57
CA SER A 194 6.10 25.58 3.17
C SER A 194 5.94 24.42 2.18
N TRP A 195 6.87 24.24 1.25
CA TRP A 195 6.79 23.16 0.26
C TRP A 195 6.97 21.80 0.93
N TRP A 196 7.97 21.68 1.82
CA TRP A 196 8.23 20.45 2.56
C TRP A 196 7.06 20.08 3.48
N ASN A 197 6.51 21.06 4.19
CA ASN A 197 5.34 20.84 5.05
C ASN A 197 4.13 20.33 4.25
N SER A 198 3.84 20.92 3.08
CA SER A 198 2.78 20.44 2.20
C SER A 198 3.04 19.02 1.70
N PHE A 199 4.27 18.72 1.27
CA PHE A 199 4.65 17.37 0.84
C PHE A 199 4.45 16.32 1.93
N ILE A 200 4.90 16.61 3.16
CA ILE A 200 4.72 15.69 4.31
C ILE A 200 3.24 15.48 4.62
N LYS A 201 2.41 16.53 4.59
CA LYS A 201 0.96 16.43 4.80
C LYS A 201 0.27 15.57 3.73
N GLU A 202 0.65 15.74 2.47
CA GLU A 202 0.12 14.91 1.37
C GLU A 202 0.54 13.45 1.54
N MET A 203 1.82 13.19 1.81
CA MET A 203 2.33 11.83 2.06
C MET A 203 1.67 11.17 3.26
N TRP A 204 1.41 11.92 4.34
CA TRP A 204 0.70 11.43 5.51
C TRP A 204 -0.76 11.08 5.18
N THR A 205 -1.44 11.94 4.43
CA THR A 205 -2.82 11.71 3.99
C THR A 205 -2.92 10.46 3.13
N ILE A 206 -2.00 10.25 2.19
CA ILE A 206 -1.97 9.01 1.39
C ILE A 206 -1.64 7.80 2.29
N THR A 207 -0.71 7.95 3.22
CA THR A 207 -0.29 6.84 4.09
C THR A 207 -1.45 6.36 4.94
N THR A 208 -2.16 7.27 5.58
CA THR A 208 -3.34 6.98 6.42
C THR A 208 -4.49 6.43 5.58
N LEU A 209 -4.75 7.00 4.39
CA LEU A 209 -5.70 6.48 3.42
C LEU A 209 -5.41 5.03 3.02
N SER A 210 -4.15 4.74 2.66
CA SER A 210 -3.69 3.39 2.30
C SER A 210 -3.82 2.41 3.46
N ILE A 211 -3.44 2.79 4.67
CA ILE A 211 -3.62 1.98 5.88
C ILE A 211 -5.11 1.69 6.09
N SER A 212 -5.95 2.71 5.95
CA SER A 212 -7.40 2.61 6.16
C SER A 212 -8.06 1.63 5.21
N VAL A 213 -7.75 1.72 3.92
CA VAL A 213 -8.26 0.81 2.89
C VAL A 213 -7.72 -0.60 3.10
N LEU A 214 -6.41 -0.76 3.28
CA LEU A 214 -5.81 -2.08 3.46
C LEU A 214 -6.29 -2.79 4.74
N ALA A 215 -6.43 -2.06 5.85
CA ALA A 215 -6.98 -2.61 7.08
C ALA A 215 -8.43 -3.06 6.89
N THR A 216 -9.24 -2.25 6.19
CA THR A 216 -10.64 -2.58 5.88
C THR A 216 -10.75 -3.81 4.98
N LEU A 217 -9.94 -3.89 3.92
CA LEU A 217 -9.87 -5.05 3.03
C LEU A 217 -9.45 -6.31 3.79
N LEU A 218 -8.42 -6.22 4.62
CA LEU A 218 -7.94 -7.34 5.43
C LEU A 218 -9.02 -7.83 6.39
N PHE A 219 -9.68 -6.90 7.08
CA PHE A 219 -10.76 -7.21 8.03
C PHE A 219 -11.90 -7.98 7.36
N PHE A 220 -12.43 -7.47 6.25
CA PHE A 220 -13.49 -8.17 5.51
C PHE A 220 -13.03 -9.51 4.94
N THR A 221 -11.80 -9.60 4.45
CA THR A 221 -11.21 -10.86 3.97
C THR A 221 -11.19 -11.91 5.09
N LEU A 222 -10.74 -11.54 6.28
CA LEU A 222 -10.69 -12.42 7.44
C LEU A 222 -12.08 -12.86 7.89
N ILE A 223 -13.07 -11.96 7.90
CA ILE A 223 -14.47 -12.28 8.22
C ILE A 223 -15.02 -13.31 7.23
N ILE A 224 -14.91 -13.05 5.93
CA ILE A 224 -15.41 -13.95 4.88
C ILE A 224 -14.75 -15.32 5.02
N MET A 225 -13.43 -15.37 5.22
CA MET A 225 -12.71 -16.62 5.41
C MET A 225 -13.14 -17.36 6.69
N GLY A 226 -13.38 -16.63 7.78
CA GLY A 226 -13.89 -17.18 9.04
C GLY A 226 -15.24 -17.84 8.83
N PHE A 227 -16.17 -17.18 8.14
CA PHE A 227 -17.48 -17.74 7.78
C PHE A 227 -17.36 -18.97 6.87
N VAL A 228 -16.54 -18.91 5.83
CA VAL A 228 -16.34 -20.06 4.91
C VAL A 228 -15.78 -21.27 5.64
N LYS A 229 -14.78 -21.08 6.50
CA LYS A 229 -14.21 -22.18 7.30
C LYS A 229 -15.20 -22.70 8.34
N GLY A 230 -15.92 -21.81 9.04
CA GLY A 230 -16.96 -22.18 9.99
C GLY A 230 -18.05 -23.02 9.33
N TYR A 231 -18.58 -22.55 8.20
CA TYR A 231 -19.57 -23.28 7.42
C TYR A 231 -19.06 -24.67 7.00
N ARG A 232 -17.81 -24.77 6.51
CA ARG A 232 -17.21 -26.05 6.12
C ARG A 232 -17.03 -26.99 7.30
N LEU A 233 -16.70 -26.49 8.49
CA LEU A 233 -16.56 -27.32 9.69
C LEU A 233 -17.91 -27.81 10.20
N THR A 234 -18.94 -26.96 10.21
CA THR A 234 -20.28 -27.29 10.70
C THR A 234 -21.06 -28.20 9.73
N PHE A 235 -20.95 -27.96 8.43
CA PHE A 235 -21.78 -28.64 7.42
C PHE A 235 -20.99 -29.55 6.46
N GLY A 236 -19.66 -29.41 6.38
CA GLY A 236 -18.82 -30.15 5.43
C GLY A 236 -18.36 -31.54 5.86
N HIS A 237 -18.78 -32.04 7.02
CA HIS A 237 -18.47 -33.41 7.49
C HIS A 237 -19.50 -34.49 7.12
N LYS A 238 -20.52 -34.18 6.32
CA LYS A 238 -21.45 -35.19 5.79
C LYS A 238 -21.10 -35.52 4.34
N GLY A 239 -20.19 -36.48 4.11
CA GLY A 239 -19.95 -36.96 2.74
C GLY A 239 -18.82 -37.95 2.47
N SER A 240 -18.04 -38.41 3.45
CA SER A 240 -17.08 -39.51 3.22
C SER A 240 -17.45 -40.74 4.06
N LYS A 241 -18.57 -41.36 3.67
CA LYS A 241 -18.82 -42.79 3.90
C LYS A 241 -19.37 -43.37 2.60
N LYS A 242 -18.47 -43.89 1.77
CA LYS A 242 -18.51 -45.21 1.14
C LYS A 242 -17.35 -45.33 0.17
#